data_AF-A0A0G1JTX9-F1
#
_entry.id   AF-A0A0G1JTX9-F1
#
_cell.length_a   1.000
_cell.length_b   1.000
_cell.length_c   1.000
_cell.angle_alpha   90.00
_cell.angle_beta   90.00
_cell.angle_gamma   90.00
#
_symmetry.space_group_name_H-M   'P 1'
#
loop_
_entity.id
_entity.type
_entity.pdbx_description
1 polymer ?
#
loop_
_entity_poly.entity_id
_entity_poly.type
_entity_poly.pdbx_seq_one_letter_code
_entity_poly.pdbx_strand_id
1 'polypeptide(L)'
;MINLSDILDQKIAFLEKHLQSAIFERDHSATPMESHSDKSRQLAEQMIDSLNDEKKRLLSLKREIKNVLPVLFTLSTPVGDKQFALVPKGLGGERTGDITLVSQDSPLGQKLTGSKVGDDIDLNGSTFRILNIR
;
A
#
# COMPACT_ATOMS: atom_id res chain seq x y z
N MET A 1 -16.54 8.34 -3.37
CA MET A 1 -15.85 8.27 -2.05
C MET A 1 -14.92 7.08 -2.12
N ILE A 2 -13.62 7.24 -1.86
CA ILE A 2 -12.68 6.09 -1.90
C ILE A 2 -13.03 5.17 -0.74
N ASN A 3 -13.25 3.89 -1.04
CA ASN A 3 -13.41 2.87 -0.02
C ASN A 3 -12.08 2.15 0.20
N LEU A 4 -11.34 2.56 1.22
CA LEU A 4 -10.06 1.94 1.57
C LEU A 4 -10.20 0.45 1.92
N SER A 5 -11.39 0.03 2.39
CA SER A 5 -11.66 -1.39 2.64
C SER A 5 -11.64 -2.20 1.36
N ASP A 6 -12.20 -1.68 0.26
CA ASP A 6 -12.24 -2.40 -1.02
C ASP A 6 -10.84 -2.57 -1.61
N ILE A 7 -9.99 -1.54 -1.47
CA ILE A 7 -8.57 -1.59 -1.89
C ILE A 7 -7.82 -2.66 -1.09
N LEU A 8 -8.03 -2.71 0.22
CA LEU A 8 -7.44 -3.74 1.07
C LEU A 8 -7.95 -5.13 0.72
N ASP A 9 -9.23 -5.28 0.43
CA ASP A 9 -9.82 -6.55 0.04
C ASP A 9 -9.25 -7.06 -1.29
N GLN A 10 -9.04 -6.17 -2.26
CA GLN A 10 -8.36 -6.51 -3.50
C GLN A 10 -6.91 -6.96 -3.27
N LYS A 11 -6.16 -6.27 -2.41
CA LYS A 11 -4.79 -6.67 -2.04
C LYS A 11 -4.74 -8.02 -1.33
N ILE A 12 -5.64 -8.24 -0.37
CA ILE A 12 -5.72 -9.51 0.35
C ILE A 12 -6.05 -10.65 -0.61
N ALA A 13 -7.02 -10.46 -1.51
CA ALA A 13 -7.38 -11.46 -2.51
C ALA A 13 -6.22 -11.76 -3.49
N PHE A 14 -5.45 -10.74 -3.87
CA PHE A 14 -4.24 -10.92 -4.68
C PHE A 14 -3.17 -11.73 -3.94
N LEU A 15 -2.87 -11.37 -2.68
CA LEU A 15 -1.95 -12.10 -1.81
C LEU A 15 -2.37 -13.56 -1.62
N GLU A 16 -3.65 -13.83 -1.45
CA GLU A 16 -4.16 -15.20 -1.31
C GLU A 16 -3.91 -16.04 -2.56
N LYS A 17 -4.06 -15.47 -3.76
CA LYS A 17 -3.72 -16.16 -5.00
C LYS A 17 -2.23 -16.50 -5.07
N HIS A 18 -1.36 -15.54 -4.72
CA HIS A 18 0.09 -15.78 -4.68
C HIS A 18 0.48 -16.84 -3.65
N LEU A 19 -0.19 -16.85 -2.50
CA LEU A 19 0.05 -17.83 -1.46
C LEU A 19 -0.37 -19.24 -1.90
N GLN A 20 -1.48 -19.38 -2.62
CA GLN A 20 -1.88 -20.65 -3.22
C GLN A 20 -0.86 -21.12 -4.26
N SER A 21 -0.34 -20.22 -5.10
CA SER A 21 0.72 -20.56 -6.07
C SER A 21 2.01 -21.00 -5.37
N ALA A 22 2.44 -20.31 -4.31
CA ALA A 22 3.64 -20.68 -3.57
C ALA A 22 3.50 -22.02 -2.83
N ILE A 23 2.31 -22.32 -2.28
CA ILE A 23 1.99 -23.64 -1.72
C ILE A 23 2.07 -24.72 -2.79
N PHE A 24 1.48 -24.45 -3.96
CA PHE A 24 1.55 -25.38 -5.09
C PHE A 24 3.00 -25.65 -5.50
N GLU A 25 3.83 -24.61 -5.65
CA GLU A 25 5.26 -24.76 -5.98
C GLU A 25 6.02 -25.56 -4.92
N ARG A 26 5.77 -25.33 -3.63
CA ARG A 26 6.35 -26.13 -2.56
C ARG A 26 5.96 -27.60 -2.67
N ASP A 27 4.69 -27.88 -2.88
CA ASP A 27 4.16 -29.25 -2.91
C ASP A 27 4.62 -30.03 -4.15
N HIS A 28 4.96 -29.34 -5.24
CA HIS A 28 5.47 -29.92 -6.49
C HIS A 28 7.00 -29.81 -6.63
N SER A 29 7.68 -29.22 -5.65
CA SER A 29 9.15 -29.15 -5.63
C SER A 29 9.77 -30.41 -5.04
N ALA A 30 10.95 -30.76 -5.55
CA ALA A 30 11.69 -31.94 -5.11
C ALA A 30 11.95 -31.86 -3.59
N THR A 31 11.68 -32.97 -2.90
CA THR A 31 12.02 -33.09 -1.49
C THR A 31 13.54 -33.16 -1.31
N PRO A 32 14.08 -32.82 -0.13
CA PRO A 32 15.50 -32.97 0.18
C PRO A 32 16.03 -34.41 0.01
N MET A 33 15.12 -35.39 0.00
CA MET A 33 15.41 -36.81 -0.23
C MET A 33 15.51 -37.15 -1.73
N GLU A 34 14.83 -36.40 -2.59
CA GLU A 34 14.82 -36.57 -4.06
C GLU A 34 15.93 -35.77 -4.74
N SER A 35 16.32 -34.62 -4.18
CA SER A 35 17.44 -33.82 -4.68
C SER A 35 18.05 -32.94 -3.59
N HIS A 36 19.29 -33.24 -3.20
CA HIS A 36 19.98 -32.55 -2.09
C HIS A 36 20.46 -31.14 -2.45
N SER A 37 20.56 -30.81 -3.75
CA SER A 37 20.97 -29.50 -4.25
C SER A 37 19.79 -28.60 -4.63
N ASP A 38 18.57 -29.13 -4.67
CA ASP A 38 17.37 -28.38 -5.01
C ASP A 38 16.87 -27.59 -3.80
N LYS A 39 16.88 -26.26 -3.93
CA LYS A 39 16.43 -25.32 -2.88
C LYS A 39 15.04 -24.74 -3.15
N SER A 40 14.37 -25.18 -4.21
CA SER A 40 13.07 -24.64 -4.65
C SER A 40 12.03 -24.75 -3.54
N ARG A 41 12.01 -25.87 -2.80
CA ARG A 41 11.14 -26.06 -1.65
C ARG A 41 11.38 -25.06 -0.52
N GLN A 42 12.65 -24.85 -0.18
CA GLN A 42 13.05 -23.91 0.87
C GLN A 42 12.71 -22.46 0.48
N LEU A 43 12.91 -22.09 -0.78
CA LEU A 43 12.54 -20.77 -1.29
C LEU A 43 11.02 -20.57 -1.30
N ALA A 44 10.25 -21.59 -1.69
CA ALA A 44 8.80 -21.56 -1.64
C ALA A 44 8.28 -21.42 -0.19
N GLU A 45 8.87 -22.13 0.77
CA GLU A 45 8.55 -21.98 2.20
C GLU A 45 8.81 -20.55 2.71
N GLN A 46 9.98 -19.98 2.40
CA GLN A 46 10.30 -18.60 2.76
C GLN A 46 9.34 -17.58 2.12
N MET A 47 8.92 -17.85 0.88
CA MET A 47 7.93 -17.03 0.19
C MET A 47 6.55 -17.13 0.88
N ILE A 48 6.11 -18.34 1.25
CA ILE A 48 4.85 -18.54 1.99
C ILE A 48 4.86 -17.78 3.32
N ASP A 49 5.96 -17.86 4.08
CA ASP A 49 6.08 -17.15 5.36
C ASP A 49 6.01 -15.64 5.18
N SER A 50 6.72 -15.11 4.18
CA SER A 50 6.70 -13.69 3.84
C SER A 50 5.31 -13.20 3.45
N LEU A 51 4.60 -13.95 2.60
CA LEU A 51 3.24 -13.62 2.16
C LEU A 51 2.23 -13.71 3.32
N ASN A 52 2.41 -14.68 4.24
CA ASN A 52 1.57 -14.79 5.44
C ASN A 52 1.74 -13.59 6.38
N ASP A 53 2.97 -13.14 6.59
CA ASP A 53 3.24 -11.98 7.42
C ASP A 53 2.68 -10.69 6.80
N GLU A 54 2.77 -10.54 5.48
CA GLU A 54 2.15 -9.43 4.78
C GLU A 54 0.61 -9.47 4.86
N LYS A 55 0.00 -10.65 4.69
CA LYS A 55 -1.45 -10.83 4.89
C LYS A 55 -1.88 -10.45 6.30
N LYS A 56 -1.13 -10.84 7.34
CA LYS A 56 -1.41 -10.44 8.73
C LYS A 56 -1.36 -8.92 8.89
N ARG A 57 -0.37 -8.25 8.30
CA ARG A 57 -0.25 -6.78 8.32
C ARG A 57 -1.47 -6.11 7.68
N LEU A 58 -1.89 -6.55 6.50
CA LEU A 58 -3.07 -5.99 5.81
C LEU A 58 -4.36 -6.22 6.60
N LEU A 59 -4.53 -7.39 7.24
CA LEU A 59 -5.69 -7.68 8.08
C LEU A 59 -5.74 -6.82 9.36
N SER A 60 -4.58 -6.51 9.94
CA SER A 60 -4.50 -5.55 11.04
C SER A 60 -4.85 -4.15 10.57
N LEU A 61 -4.31 -3.72 9.42
CA LEU A 61 -4.61 -2.42 8.83
C LEU A 61 -6.10 -2.25 8.50
N LYS A 62 -6.75 -3.31 7.97
CA LYS A 62 -8.19 -3.32 7.70
C LYS A 62 -9.02 -3.07 8.97
N ARG A 63 -8.57 -3.59 10.12
CA ARG A 63 -9.23 -3.34 11.40
C ARG A 63 -9.06 -1.88 11.86
N GLU A 64 -7.89 -1.30 11.65
CA GLU A 64 -7.61 0.10 12.00
C GLU A 64 -8.38 1.10 11.13
N ILE A 65 -8.48 0.83 9.82
CA ILE A 65 -9.11 1.72 8.84
C ILE A 65 -10.63 1.74 8.93
N LYS A 66 -11.26 0.74 9.56
CA LYS A 66 -12.72 0.68 9.71
C LYS A 66 -13.31 1.96 10.35
N ASN A 67 -12.49 2.71 11.11
CA ASN A 67 -12.88 3.95 11.78
C ASN A 67 -12.14 5.21 11.28
N VAL A 68 -11.29 5.11 10.25
CA VAL A 68 -10.49 6.23 9.75
C VAL A 68 -11.01 6.67 8.38
N LEU A 69 -11.59 7.86 8.33
CA LEU A 69 -11.92 8.51 7.06
C LEU A 69 -10.64 9.07 6.43
N PRO A 70 -10.32 8.72 5.17
CA PRO A 70 -9.18 9.33 4.48
C PRO A 70 -9.42 10.83 4.30
N VAL A 71 -8.40 11.63 4.59
CA VAL A 71 -8.42 13.08 4.35
C VAL A 71 -7.94 13.33 2.92
N LEU A 72 -8.75 14.03 2.13
CA LEU A 72 -8.47 14.35 0.74
C LEU A 72 -7.88 15.75 0.63
N PHE A 73 -6.74 15.85 -0.05
CA PHE A 73 -6.05 17.08 -0.36
C PHE A 73 -6.08 17.33 -1.87
N THR A 74 -6.40 18.54 -2.28
CA THR A 74 -6.19 19.00 -3.66
C THR A 74 -4.97 19.90 -3.68
N LEU A 75 -3.92 19.49 -4.37
CA LEU A 75 -2.69 20.25 -4.54
C LEU A 75 -2.61 20.81 -5.96
N SER A 76 -2.27 22.09 -6.09
CA SER A 76 -1.89 22.67 -7.38
C SER A 76 -0.45 22.29 -7.71
N THR A 77 -0.23 21.74 -8.89
CA THR A 77 1.10 21.38 -9.40
C THR A 77 1.38 22.16 -10.69
N PRO A 78 2.65 22.31 -11.14
CA PRO A 78 2.97 22.97 -12.40
C PRO A 78 2.30 22.34 -13.65
N VAL A 79 1.83 21.10 -13.53
CA VAL A 79 1.19 20.32 -14.61
C VAL A 79 -0.34 20.27 -14.43
N GLY A 80 -0.88 21.03 -13.47
CA GLY A 80 -2.31 21.07 -13.11
C GLY A 80 -2.60 20.54 -11.71
N ASP A 81 -3.87 20.56 -11.34
CA ASP A 81 -4.32 20.17 -10.00
C ASP A 81 -4.38 18.65 -9.85
N LYS A 82 -3.90 18.14 -8.72
CA LYS A 82 -3.88 16.71 -8.40
C LYS A 82 -4.52 16.46 -7.04
N GLN A 83 -5.22 15.32 -6.94
CA GLN A 83 -5.87 14.89 -5.71
C GLN A 83 -5.03 13.83 -5.01
N PHE A 84 -4.89 13.99 -3.70
CA PHE A 84 -4.16 13.09 -2.83
C PHE A 84 -5.03 12.68 -1.65
N ALA A 85 -5.00 11.42 -1.27
CA ALA A 85 -5.68 10.94 -0.07
C ALA A 85 -4.62 10.54 0.96
N LEU A 86 -4.67 11.16 2.13
CA LEU A 86 -3.82 10.82 3.25
C LEU A 86 -4.37 9.53 3.90
N VAL A 87 -3.55 8.48 3.88
CA VAL A 87 -3.91 7.15 4.36
C VAL A 87 -2.92 6.65 5.42
N PRO A 88 -3.30 5.69 6.27
CA PRO A 88 -2.38 5.05 7.18
C PRO A 88 -1.22 4.36 6.46
N LYS A 89 -0.16 4.06 7.22
CA LYS A 89 1.03 3.37 6.73
C LYS A 89 0.69 2.08 5.99
N GLY A 90 1.34 1.85 4.86
CA GLY A 90 1.18 0.61 4.07
C GLY A 90 0.13 0.68 2.95
N LEU A 91 -0.61 1.78 2.82
CA LEU A 91 -1.54 2.03 1.70
C LEU A 91 -1.12 3.13 0.73
N GLY A 92 -0.04 3.87 1.03
CA GLY A 92 0.46 4.88 0.11
C GLY A 92 1.14 4.29 -1.12
N GLY A 93 1.30 5.14 -2.14
CA GLY A 93 1.98 4.80 -3.40
C GLY A 93 1.05 4.25 -4.48
N GLU A 94 -0.22 3.98 -4.16
CA GLU A 94 -1.22 3.55 -5.13
C GLU A 94 -2.04 4.71 -5.68
N ARG A 95 -2.49 4.56 -6.92
CA ARG A 95 -3.40 5.50 -7.56
C ARG A 95 -4.74 4.81 -7.79
N THR A 96 -5.80 5.37 -7.23
CA THR A 96 -7.19 4.92 -7.44
C THR A 96 -7.91 5.99 -8.25
N GLY A 97 -8.08 5.76 -9.55
CA GLY A 97 -8.59 6.77 -10.48
C GLY A 97 -7.65 7.98 -10.56
N ASP A 98 -8.14 9.17 -10.22
CA ASP A 98 -7.35 10.42 -10.22
C ASP A 98 -6.76 10.78 -8.85
N ILE A 99 -6.98 9.94 -7.84
CA ILE A 99 -6.53 10.19 -6.49
C ILE A 99 -5.31 9.33 -6.18
N THR A 100 -4.24 9.97 -5.71
CA THR A 100 -3.01 9.31 -5.28
C THR A 100 -3.04 9.08 -3.78
N LEU A 101 -2.91 7.85 -3.33
CA LEU A 101 -2.83 7.50 -1.91
C LEU A 101 -1.43 7.84 -1.39
N VAL A 102 -1.38 8.60 -0.29
CA VAL A 102 -0.15 9.05 0.35
C VAL A 102 -0.16 8.57 1.78
N SER A 103 0.82 7.74 2.15
CA SER A 103 0.95 7.30 3.55
C SER A 103 1.33 8.47 4.44
N GLN A 104 0.75 8.53 5.64
CA GLN A 104 1.07 9.55 6.66
C GLN A 104 2.57 9.60 7.03
N ASP A 105 3.28 8.48 6.94
CA ASP A 105 4.72 8.39 7.24
C ASP A 105 5.63 8.78 6.06
N SER A 106 5.07 9.02 4.87
CA SER A 106 5.85 9.48 3.72
C SER A 106 6.27 10.96 3.89
N PRO A 107 7.37 11.40 3.25
CA PRO A 107 7.79 12.81 3.31
C PRO A 107 6.68 13.79 2.89
N LEU A 108 5.88 13.43 1.88
CA LEU A 108 4.73 14.23 1.46
C LEU A 108 3.60 14.17 2.49
N GLY A 109 3.29 12.98 3.03
CA GLY A 109 2.25 12.80 4.03
C GLY A 109 2.52 13.55 5.33
N GLN A 110 3.78 13.57 5.80
CA GLN A 110 4.19 14.36 6.95
C GLN A 110 4.00 15.86 6.72
N LYS A 111 4.33 16.34 5.50
CA LYS A 111 4.12 17.75 5.15
C LYS A 111 2.66 18.13 5.04
N LEU A 112 1.80 17.23 4.54
CA LEU A 112 0.34 17.42 4.45
C LEU A 112 -0.35 17.32 5.81
N THR A 113 0.25 16.59 6.76
CA THR A 113 -0.31 16.41 8.09
C THR A 113 -0.24 17.73 8.86
N GLY A 114 -1.41 18.31 9.14
CA GLY A 114 -1.53 19.58 9.87
C GLY A 114 -1.47 20.85 9.01
N SER A 115 -1.31 20.71 7.69
CA SER A 115 -1.42 21.85 6.78
C SER A 115 -2.85 22.36 6.66
N LYS A 116 -2.97 23.59 6.19
CA LYS A 116 -4.24 24.28 5.96
C LYS A 116 -4.40 24.64 4.48
N VAL A 117 -5.64 24.88 4.08
CA VAL A 117 -5.93 25.41 2.75
C VAL A 117 -5.21 26.75 2.58
N GLY A 118 -4.47 26.90 1.49
CA GLY A 118 -3.62 28.05 1.18
C GLY A 118 -2.14 27.86 1.49
N ASP A 119 -1.76 26.82 2.23
CA ASP A 119 -0.35 26.56 2.53
C ASP A 119 0.42 26.11 1.27
N ASP A 120 1.68 26.51 1.20
CA ASP A 120 2.63 26.09 0.18
C ASP A 120 3.57 25.00 0.76
N ILE A 121 3.69 23.89 0.03
CA ILE A 121 4.49 22.71 0.38
C ILE A 121 5.58 22.54 -0.66
N ASP A 122 6.84 22.57 -0.24
CA ASP A 122 7.95 22.22 -1.12
C ASP A 122 8.27 20.72 -1.07
N LEU A 123 8.33 20.06 -2.23
CA LEU A 123 8.76 18.67 -2.33
C LEU A 123 9.60 18.47 -3.59
N ASN A 124 10.80 17.90 -3.43
CA ASN A 124 11.73 17.65 -4.53
C ASN A 124 12.00 18.87 -5.43
N GLY A 125 12.08 20.06 -4.83
CA GLY A 125 12.33 21.31 -5.56
C GLY A 125 11.12 21.87 -6.33
N SER A 126 9.94 21.28 -6.16
CA SER A 126 8.67 21.83 -6.67
C SER A 126 7.81 22.33 -5.51
N THR A 127 7.22 23.51 -5.67
CA THR A 127 6.27 24.09 -4.70
C THR A 127 4.85 23.72 -5.10
N PHE A 128 4.08 23.20 -4.14
CA PHE A 128 2.71 22.77 -4.30
C PHE A 128 1.81 23.60 -3.37
N ARG A 129 0.72 24.14 -3.89
CA ARG A 129 -0.25 24.89 -3.05
C ARG A 129 -1.45 24.02 -2.69
N ILE A 130 -1.86 24.03 -1.43
CA ILE A 130 -3.08 23.36 -0.99
C ILE A 130 -4.30 24.20 -1.38
N LEU A 131 -5.09 23.69 -2.32
CA LEU A 131 -6.32 24.33 -2.78
C LEU A 131 -7.54 23.93 -1.95
N ASN A 132 -7.58 22.69 -1.46
CA ASN A 132 -8.72 22.18 -0.71
C ASN A 132 -8.31 21.01 0.21
N ILE A 133 -9.02 20.86 1.33
CA ILE A 133 -8.94 19.73 2.27
C ILE A 133 -10.36 19.25 2.56
N ARG A 134 -10.64 17.95 2.39
CA ARG A 134 -11.97 17.34 2.56
C ARG A 134 -11.92 16.04 3.33
#